data_AF-A0A1V5DA15-F1
#
_entry.id   AF-A0A1V5DA15-F1
#
_cell.length_a   1.000
_cell.length_b   1.000
_cell.length_c   1.000
_cell.angle_alpha   90.00
_cell.angle_beta   90.00
_cell.angle_gamma   90.00
#
_symmetry.space_group_name_H-M   'P 1'
#
loop_
_entity.id
_entity.type
_entity.pdbx_description
1 polymer ?
#
loop_
_entity_poly.entity_id
_entity_poly.type
_entity_poly.pdbx_seq_one_letter_code
_entity_poly.pdbx_strand_id
1 'polypeptide(L)' 'MLDIPDNKDVVIGVALGHPDLDSPVNRFKTPREGVDSFVKWID' A
#
# COMPACT_ATOMS: atom_id res chain seq x y z
N MET A 1 -18.45 -18.33 2.72
CA MET A 1 -18.10 -17.18 1.84
C MET A 1 -18.47 -15.91 2.62
N LEU A 2 -17.94 -14.73 2.29
CA LEU A 2 -18.06 -13.51 3.13
C LEU A 2 -19.43 -12.79 3.07
N ASP A 3 -20.48 -13.44 2.52
CA ASP A 3 -21.84 -12.89 2.35
C ASP A 3 -21.87 -11.42 1.89
N ILE A 4 -21.00 -11.08 0.95
CA ILE A 4 -20.91 -9.74 0.36
C ILE A 4 -22.03 -9.61 -0.68
N PRO A 5 -22.86 -8.56 -0.62
CA PRO A 5 -23.92 -8.32 -1.61
C PRO A 5 -23.38 -8.23 -3.04
N ASP A 6 -24.15 -8.75 -4.00
CA ASP A 6 -23.79 -8.80 -5.43
C ASP A 6 -23.51 -7.42 -6.06
N ASN A 7 -23.98 -6.34 -5.42
CA ASN A 7 -23.73 -4.96 -5.86
C ASN A 7 -22.46 -4.33 -5.24
N LYS A 8 -21.59 -5.14 -4.64
CA LYS A 8 -20.32 -4.69 -4.03
C LYS A 8 -19.17 -5.58 -4.47
N ASP A 9 -18.11 -4.93 -4.93
CA ASP A 9 -16.86 -5.61 -5.27
C ASP A 9 -15.88 -5.59 -4.10
N VAL A 10 -15.17 -6.71 -3.90
CA VAL A 10 -13.98 -6.75 -3.05
C VAL A 10 -12.83 -6.10 -3.82
N VAL A 11 -12.39 -4.94 -3.36
CA VAL A 11 -11.35 -4.17 -4.06
C VAL A 11 -9.95 -4.51 -3.51
N ILE A 12 -9.79 -4.53 -2.19
CA ILE A 12 -8.52 -4.86 -1.53
C ILE A 12 -8.74 -5.55 -0.18
N GLY A 13 -7.74 -6.30 0.25
CA GLY A 13 -7.57 -6.72 1.65
C GLY A 13 -6.27 -6.13 2.21
N VAL A 14 -6.24 -5.88 3.52
CA VAL A 14 -5.06 -5.34 4.21
C VAL A 14 -4.72 -6.24 5.39
N ALA A 15 -3.47 -6.69 5.46
CA ALA A 15 -2.97 -7.41 6.62
C ALA A 15 -2.60 -6.41 7.74
N LEU A 16 -2.96 -6.75 8.98
CA LEU A 16 -2.61 -5.99 10.18
C LEU A 16 -2.00 -6.92 11.22
N GLY A 17 -0.85 -6.54 11.78
CA GLY A 17 -0.13 -7.32 12.78
C GLY A 17 1.27 -6.77 13.02
N HIS A 18 2.07 -7.49 13.82
CA HIS A 18 3.48 -7.17 14.03
C HIS A 18 4.34 -7.77 12.92
N PRO A 19 5.28 -7.01 12.32
CA PRO A 19 6.15 -7.53 11.28
C PRO A 19 7.20 -8.48 11.88
N ASP A 20 7.59 -9.49 11.09
CA ASP A 20 8.81 -10.26 11.35
C ASP A 20 10.03 -9.40 10.98
N LEU A 21 10.78 -8.95 12.00
CA LEU A 21 11.95 -8.08 11.82
C LEU A 21 13.17 -8.82 11.26
N ASP A 22 13.20 -10.15 11.35
CA ASP A 22 14.29 -10.99 10.83
C ASP A 22 14.10 -11.31 9.34
N SER A 23 12.88 -11.12 8.82
CA SER A 23 12.58 -11.32 7.39
C SER A 23 13.31 -10.31 6.48
N PRO A 24 14.10 -10.78 5.49
CA PRO A 24 14.79 -9.90 4.54
C PRO A 24 13.87 -8.95 3.77
N VAL A 25 12.62 -9.36 3.49
CA VAL A 25 11.67 -8.54 2.71
C VAL A 25 11.29 -7.24 3.43
N ASN A 26 11.29 -7.26 4.77
CA ASN A 26 10.97 -6.09 5.60
C ASN A 26 12.13 -5.10 5.74
N ARG A 27 13.30 -5.40 5.17
CA ARG A 27 14.50 -4.54 5.20
C ARG A 27 14.73 -3.75 3.91
N PHE A 28 13.95 -4.00 2.85
CA PHE A 28 14.08 -3.30 1.58
C PHE A 28 13.41 -1.92 1.59
N LYS A 29 14.02 -0.94 0.93
CA LYS A 29 13.45 0.39 0.69
C LYS A 29 12.99 0.47 -0.76
N THR A 30 11.69 0.60 -0.98
CA THR A 30 11.12 0.80 -2.32
C THR A 30 11.45 2.20 -2.85
N PRO A 31 11.78 2.36 -4.15
CA PRO A 31 11.99 3.66 -4.74
C PRO A 31 10.68 4.48 -4.75
N ARG A 32 10.82 5.80 -4.71
CA ARG A 32 9.74 6.77 -4.91
C ARG A 32 10.25 7.89 -5.81
N GLU A 33 9.37 8.38 -6.65
CA GLU A 33 9.66 9.55 -7.48
C GLU A 33 9.90 10.79 -6.60
N GLY A 34 10.84 11.63 -7.02
CA GLY A 34 11.10 12.91 -6.35
C GLY A 34 9.91 13.85 -6.49
N VAL A 35 9.69 14.72 -5.51
CA VAL A 35 8.53 15.63 -5.48
C VAL A 35 8.43 16.48 -6.74
N ASP A 36 9.57 16.93 -7.26
CA ASP A 36 9.66 17.76 -8.48
C ASP A 36 9.17 17.04 -9.75
N SER A 37 9.06 15.71 -9.73
CA SER A 37 8.59 14.93 -10.89
C SER A 37 7.06 14.97 -11.08
N PHE A 38 6.30 15.27 -10.02
CA PHE A 38 4.84 15.19 -10.04
C PHE A 38 4.14 16.39 -9.39
N VAL A 39 4.86 17.28 -8.71
CA VAL A 39 4.28 18.46 -8.07
C VAL A 39 4.46 19.69 -8.96
N LYS A 40 3.37 20.44 -9.14
CA LYS A 40 3.38 21.80 -9.68
C LYS A 40 3.19 22.81 -8.54
N TRP A 41 4.24 23.55 -8.22
CA TRP A 41 4.21 24.65 -7.26
C TRP A 41 3.62 25.92 -7.89
N ILE A 42 2.96 26.76 -7.08
CA ILE A 42 2.33 28.04 -7.49
C ILE A 42 2.77 29.09 -6.46
N ASP A 43 3.15 30.29 -6.93
CA ASP A 43 3.58 31.43 -6.11
C ASP A 43 2.41 32.28 -5.58
#